data_AF-A0AAV6HI74-F1
#
_entry.id   AF-A0AAV6HI74-F1
#
_cell.length_a   1.000
_cell.length_b   1.000
_cell.length_c   1.000
_cell.angle_alpha   90.00
_cell.angle_beta   90.00
_cell.angle_gamma   90.00
#
_symmetry.space_group_name_H-M   'P 1'
#
loop_
_entity.id
_entity.type
_entity.pdbx_description
1 polymer ?
#
loop_
_entity_poly.entity_id
_entity_poly.type
_entity_poly.pdbx_seq_one_letter_code
_entity_poly.pdbx_strand_id
1 'polypeptide(L)'
;MTNYKELLQEAATLLDTFQPNEQCMETFTENASKSLEKKYDTEDKSFLLDLMSGCIEQKKVLDVVVNTFYDHHGKLVLKADHNRFSVICYIAVFLLEDIGLQRFSKIIKSQDISKMHKFLSFLFSMYNLTTWIQSEWSQIYDAAYVEQNWILPLLRWRPKVDELLDQLRRISSGSVLKKTPANHTRPKEFALTKPKPRPLPVPEPIPTQQTHQPVKPSIFKPPKEQQILEELRQKNRQKAQRVLYEANMQQFKCAKPQKSERTEKVISQIKEAQEAQLKFDAVFTSGTPATHKVNSLPIRLNTTTILREGALYNKQLEEELHRLECVVEGGSEPSGFLRWQQQMRERGEQEQLASLEQRRLQGLISHQEATLLSSAITCITCRGASSRRRRRRS
;
A
#
# COMPACT_ATOMS: atom_id res chain seq x y z
N MET A 1 10.43 37.87 15.14
CA MET A 1 9.09 37.51 14.63
C MET A 1 8.86 36.05 14.97
N THR A 2 7.79 35.72 15.70
CA THR A 2 7.48 34.36 16.14
C THR A 2 7.24 33.45 14.93
N ASN A 3 8.04 32.39 14.79
CA ASN A 3 7.89 31.43 13.70
C ASN A 3 6.85 30.37 14.04
N TYR A 4 5.57 30.68 13.82
CA TYR A 4 4.45 29.78 14.11
C TYR A 4 4.54 28.44 13.38
N LYS A 5 5.20 28.37 12.22
CA LYS A 5 5.38 27.10 11.50
C LYS A 5 6.23 26.11 12.31
N GLU A 6 7.36 26.58 12.82
CA GLU A 6 8.27 25.76 13.62
C GLU A 6 7.66 25.42 14.98
N LEU A 7 6.96 26.37 15.63
CA LEU A 7 6.31 26.13 16.92
C LEU A 7 5.24 25.04 16.84
N LEU A 8 4.36 25.08 15.82
CA LEU A 8 3.33 24.04 15.65
C LEU A 8 3.93 22.70 15.22
N GLN A 9 5.05 22.71 14.49
CA GLN A 9 5.75 21.49 14.13
C GLN A 9 6.37 20.84 15.37
N GLU A 10 7.01 21.61 16.24
CA GLU A 10 7.58 21.11 17.50
C GLU A 10 6.48 20.65 18.47
N ALA A 11 5.32 21.32 18.52
CA ALA A 11 4.19 20.83 19.30
C ALA A 11 3.67 19.48 18.77
N ALA A 12 3.51 19.33 17.45
CA ALA A 12 3.09 18.07 16.86
C ALA A 12 4.08 16.93 17.13
N THR A 13 5.39 17.18 17.04
CA THR A 13 6.41 16.16 17.33
C THR A 13 6.45 15.76 18.80
N LEU A 14 6.24 16.71 19.73
CA LEU A 14 6.12 16.37 21.14
C LEU A 14 4.87 15.52 21.41
N LEU A 15 3.75 15.81 20.75
CA LEU A 15 2.53 14.98 20.87
C LEU A 15 2.75 13.57 20.32
N ASP A 16 3.54 13.41 19.25
CA ASP A 16 3.90 12.09 18.72
C ASP A 16 4.70 11.26 19.73
N THR A 17 5.55 11.91 20.54
CA THR A 17 6.37 11.23 21.56
C THR A 17 5.62 10.91 22.84
N PHE A 18 4.49 11.57 23.09
CA PHE A 18 3.75 11.39 24.34
C PHE A 18 3.01 10.05 24.36
N GLN A 19 3.32 9.23 25.34
CA GLN A 19 2.67 7.94 25.55
C GLN A 19 1.81 7.97 26.82
N PRO A 20 0.47 7.97 26.70
CA PRO A 20 -0.44 8.14 27.84
C PRO A 20 -0.40 6.99 28.85
N ASN A 21 0.14 5.82 28.46
CA ASN A 21 0.23 4.65 29.33
C ASN A 21 1.52 4.62 30.16
N GLU A 22 2.55 5.36 29.76
CA GLU A 22 3.90 5.28 30.36
C GLU A 22 4.32 6.56 31.09
N GLN A 23 3.75 7.72 30.71
CA GLN A 23 4.20 9.02 31.19
C GLN A 23 3.06 9.83 31.80
N CYS A 24 3.30 10.38 32.99
CA CYS A 24 2.40 11.35 33.62
C CYS A 24 2.56 12.71 32.92
N MET A 25 1.44 13.42 32.71
CA MET A 25 1.38 14.71 32.01
C MET A 25 2.35 15.73 32.60
N GLU A 26 2.38 15.90 33.93
CA GLU A 26 3.24 16.85 34.64
C GLU A 26 4.74 16.54 34.42
N THR A 27 5.11 15.27 34.54
CA THR A 27 6.50 14.84 34.32
C THR A 27 6.93 15.04 32.87
N PHE A 28 6.00 14.87 31.93
CA PHE A 28 6.27 15.07 30.51
C PHE A 28 6.43 16.56 30.16
N THR A 29 5.56 17.43 30.67
CA THR A 29 5.65 18.88 30.43
C THR A 29 6.92 19.48 31.05
N GLU A 30 7.36 19.01 32.21
CA GLU A 30 8.65 19.41 32.79
C GLU A 30 9.85 18.98 31.93
N ASN A 31 9.82 17.75 31.40
CA ASN A 31 10.88 17.24 30.54
C ASN A 31 10.91 17.97 29.19
N ALA A 32 9.74 18.23 28.60
CA ALA A 32 9.60 19.06 27.41
C ALA A 32 10.12 20.48 27.67
N SER A 33 9.74 21.08 28.80
CA SER A 33 10.21 22.41 29.24
C SER A 33 11.74 22.50 29.25
N LYS A 34 12.43 21.53 29.85
CA LYS A 34 13.91 21.46 29.87
C LYS A 34 14.52 21.30 28.48
N SER A 35 13.88 20.54 27.59
CA SER A 35 14.34 20.36 26.20
C SER A 35 14.23 21.65 25.39
N LEU A 36 13.16 22.43 25.62
CA LEU A 36 12.86 23.66 24.89
C LEU A 36 13.64 24.89 25.36
N GLU A 37 14.18 24.89 26.59
CA GLU A 37 14.95 26.02 27.16
C GLU A 37 16.09 26.53 26.29
N LYS A 38 16.68 25.65 25.48
CA LYS A 38 17.82 26.02 24.62
C LYS A 38 17.42 26.54 23.25
N LYS A 39 16.15 26.38 22.85
CA LYS A 39 15.68 26.61 21.48
C LYS A 39 14.78 27.82 21.32
N TYR A 40 13.94 28.14 22.32
CA TYR A 40 12.88 29.14 22.21
C TYR A 40 12.94 30.17 23.32
N ASP A 41 12.36 31.35 23.05
CA ASP A 41 12.18 32.41 24.05
C ASP A 41 11.12 32.01 25.09
N THR A 42 11.09 32.71 26.22
CA THR A 42 10.24 32.40 27.38
C THR A 42 8.76 32.43 27.02
N GLU A 43 8.32 33.40 26.22
CA GLU A 43 6.93 33.53 25.78
C GLU A 43 6.51 32.39 24.82
N ASP A 44 7.32 32.13 23.79
CA ASP A 44 7.07 31.06 22.82
C ASP A 44 7.08 29.66 23.48
N LYS A 45 7.95 29.47 24.48
CA LYS A 45 8.00 28.26 25.30
C LYS A 45 6.71 28.08 26.11
N SER A 46 6.25 29.12 26.81
CA SER A 46 5.01 29.05 27.60
C SER A 46 3.81 28.71 26.71
N PHE A 47 3.69 29.41 25.56
CA PHE A 47 2.64 29.16 24.59
C PHE A 47 2.64 27.71 24.08
N LEU A 48 3.82 27.15 23.79
CA LEU A 48 3.93 25.78 23.32
C LEU A 48 3.58 24.76 24.41
N LEU A 49 4.01 24.97 25.65
CA LEU A 49 3.66 24.09 26.78
C LEU A 49 2.15 24.12 27.08
N ASP A 50 1.52 25.30 27.01
CA ASP A 50 0.07 25.46 27.19
C ASP A 50 -0.71 24.77 26.07
N LEU A 51 -0.22 24.87 24.83
CA LEU A 51 -0.79 24.17 23.68
C LEU A 51 -0.71 22.65 23.84
N MET A 52 0.45 22.16 24.27
CA MET A 52 0.72 20.75 24.48
C MET A 52 -0.14 20.15 25.57
N SER A 53 -0.16 20.78 26.75
CA SER A 53 -0.98 20.34 27.89
C SER A 53 -2.46 20.34 27.53
N GLY A 54 -2.95 21.42 26.93
CA GLY A 54 -4.35 21.51 26.48
C GLY A 54 -4.74 20.44 25.45
N CYS A 55 -3.85 20.11 24.51
CA CYS A 55 -4.10 19.02 23.56
C CYS A 55 -4.16 17.64 24.21
N ILE A 56 -3.34 17.41 25.25
CA ILE A 56 -3.33 16.14 26.00
C ILE A 56 -4.59 16.02 26.86
N GLU A 57 -4.96 17.08 27.58
CA GLU A 57 -6.15 17.11 28.44
C GLU A 57 -7.43 16.93 27.63
N GLN A 58 -7.55 17.65 26.51
CA GLN A 58 -8.76 17.63 25.66
C GLN A 58 -8.69 16.60 24.52
N LYS A 59 -7.78 15.62 24.60
CA LYS A 59 -7.54 14.65 23.53
C LYS A 59 -8.81 13.97 23.03
N LYS A 60 -9.70 13.56 23.94
CA LYS A 60 -10.97 12.87 23.57
C LYS A 60 -11.87 13.74 22.69
N VAL A 61 -11.95 15.04 22.97
CA VAL A 61 -12.77 16.01 22.22
C VAL A 61 -12.16 16.27 20.84
N LEU A 62 -10.83 16.41 20.80
CA LEU A 62 -10.08 16.64 19.56
C LEU A 62 -10.13 15.43 18.63
N ASP A 63 -9.98 14.22 19.19
CA ASP A 63 -9.99 12.96 18.44
C ASP A 63 -11.32 12.75 17.70
N VAL A 64 -12.46 13.17 18.28
CA VAL A 64 -13.78 13.13 17.61
C VAL A 64 -13.72 13.89 16.28
N VAL A 65 -13.26 15.14 16.30
CA VAL A 65 -13.19 15.99 15.09
C VAL A 65 -12.14 15.50 14.11
N VAL A 66 -10.94 15.18 14.61
CA VAL A 66 -9.82 14.81 13.73
C VAL A 66 -10.08 13.45 13.09
N ASN A 67 -10.50 12.44 13.84
CA ASN A 67 -10.74 11.11 13.28
C ASN A 67 -11.85 11.14 12.21
N THR A 68 -12.92 11.90 12.43
CA THR A 68 -13.94 12.04 11.38
C THR A 68 -13.49 12.85 10.19
N PHE A 69 -12.65 13.87 10.37
CA PHE A 69 -12.02 14.51 9.23
C PHE A 69 -11.23 13.49 8.39
N TYR A 70 -10.51 12.57 9.04
CA TYR A 70 -9.81 11.47 8.36
C TYR A 70 -10.76 10.43 7.75
N ASP A 71 -11.93 10.17 8.32
CA ASP A 71 -12.90 9.27 7.69
C ASP A 71 -13.47 9.87 6.39
N HIS A 72 -13.76 11.18 6.38
CA HIS A 72 -14.29 11.87 5.21
C HIS A 72 -13.21 12.19 4.15
N HIS A 73 -11.98 12.51 4.58
CA HIS A 73 -10.93 13.05 3.70
C HIS A 73 -9.60 12.27 3.73
N GLY A 74 -9.52 11.15 4.45
CA GLY A 74 -8.27 10.45 4.76
C GLY A 74 -7.48 9.90 3.57
N LYS A 75 -8.12 9.72 2.40
CA LYS A 75 -7.41 9.38 1.16
C LYS A 75 -6.45 10.49 0.68
N LEU A 76 -6.70 11.74 1.09
CA LEU A 76 -5.98 12.92 0.62
C LEU A 76 -5.06 13.53 1.69
N VAL A 77 -5.02 12.95 2.89
CA VAL A 77 -4.35 13.52 4.06
C VAL A 77 -3.43 12.47 4.69
N LEU A 78 -2.19 12.85 5.00
CA LEU A 78 -1.21 11.93 5.59
C LEU A 78 -1.50 11.71 7.07
N LYS A 79 -1.27 10.49 7.56
CA LYS A 79 -1.37 10.17 8.99
C LYS A 79 -0.39 10.98 9.86
N ALA A 80 0.77 11.34 9.31
CA ALA A 80 1.77 12.18 9.99
C ALA A 80 1.26 13.59 10.31
N ASP A 81 0.20 14.06 9.65
CA ASP A 81 -0.40 15.36 9.95
C ASP A 81 -1.46 15.30 11.07
N HIS A 82 -1.77 14.12 11.63
CA HIS A 82 -2.88 13.94 12.58
C HIS A 82 -2.74 14.84 13.80
N ASN A 83 -1.61 14.76 14.51
CA ASN A 83 -1.34 15.60 15.68
C ASN A 83 -1.26 17.10 15.33
N ARG A 84 -0.86 17.44 14.10
CA ARG A 84 -0.89 18.83 13.62
C ARG A 84 -2.33 19.34 13.50
N PHE A 85 -3.26 18.53 12.96
CA PHE A 85 -4.68 18.88 12.95
C PHE A 85 -5.29 18.92 14.34
N SER A 86 -4.88 18.04 15.26
CA SER A 86 -5.30 18.09 16.67
C SER A 86 -4.90 19.42 17.33
N VAL A 87 -3.66 19.85 17.13
CA VAL A 87 -3.17 21.15 17.61
C VAL A 87 -3.99 22.31 17.03
N ILE A 88 -4.24 22.30 15.72
CA ILE A 88 -5.03 23.37 15.08
C ILE A 88 -6.49 23.35 15.55
N CYS A 89 -7.06 22.16 15.76
CA CYS A 89 -8.39 21.98 16.31
C CYS A 89 -8.48 22.58 17.72
N TYR A 90 -7.50 22.29 18.58
CA TYR A 90 -7.42 22.87 19.91
C TYR A 90 -7.36 24.40 19.87
N ILE A 91 -6.52 24.96 18.99
CA ILE A 91 -6.44 26.42 18.81
C ILE A 91 -7.78 26.98 18.34
N ALA A 92 -8.47 26.32 17.42
CA ALA A 92 -9.73 26.81 16.85
C ALA A 92 -10.90 26.73 17.84
N VAL A 93 -10.96 25.70 18.69
CA VAL A 93 -12.07 25.46 19.63
C VAL A 93 -11.86 26.20 20.95
N PHE A 94 -10.66 26.14 21.52
CA PHE A 94 -10.41 26.64 22.88
C PHE A 94 -9.67 27.98 22.91
N LEU A 95 -8.73 28.23 22.00
CA LEU A 95 -7.89 29.42 22.06
C LEU A 95 -8.33 30.55 21.13
N LEU A 96 -9.30 30.32 20.24
CA LEU A 96 -9.66 31.28 19.20
C LEU A 96 -10.20 32.60 19.77
N GLU A 97 -10.95 32.54 20.86
CA GLU A 97 -11.47 33.72 21.55
C GLU A 97 -10.35 34.53 22.20
N ASP A 98 -9.39 33.86 22.84
CA ASP A 98 -8.31 34.49 23.59
C ASP A 98 -7.23 35.09 22.68
N ILE A 99 -6.82 34.37 21.62
CA ILE A 99 -5.76 34.82 20.70
C ILE A 99 -6.29 35.77 19.62
N GLY A 100 -7.59 35.69 19.33
CA GLY A 100 -8.26 36.43 18.28
C GLY A 100 -7.92 35.99 16.85
N LEU A 101 -8.79 36.39 15.91
CA LEU A 101 -8.72 36.00 14.50
C LEU A 101 -7.41 36.42 13.80
N GLN A 102 -6.80 37.55 14.18
CA GLN A 102 -5.59 38.05 13.51
C GLN A 102 -4.39 37.12 13.75
N ARG A 103 -4.18 36.71 15.01
CA ARG A 103 -3.11 35.76 15.36
C ARG A 103 -3.42 34.38 14.80
N PHE A 104 -4.67 33.94 14.90
CA PHE A 104 -5.13 32.70 14.28
C PHE A 104 -4.87 32.68 12.76
N SER A 105 -5.21 33.74 12.03
CA SER A 105 -4.98 33.85 10.59
C SER A 105 -3.50 33.71 10.24
N LYS A 106 -2.59 34.31 11.03
CA LYS A 106 -1.13 34.17 10.85
C LYS A 106 -0.67 32.73 11.08
N ILE A 107 -1.17 32.07 12.13
CA ILE A 107 -0.88 30.66 12.43
C ILE A 107 -1.32 29.76 11.26
N ILE A 108 -2.56 29.93 10.79
CA ILE A 108 -3.10 29.11 9.70
C ILE A 108 -2.32 29.35 8.39
N LYS A 109 -2.01 30.61 8.06
CA LYS A 109 -1.25 30.97 6.85
C LYS A 109 0.20 30.47 6.86
N SER A 110 0.80 30.20 8.03
CA SER A 110 2.14 29.63 8.11
C SER A 110 2.20 28.11 7.86
N GLN A 111 1.04 27.45 7.88
CA GLN A 111 0.91 26.01 7.58
C GLN A 111 0.58 25.77 6.09
N ASP A 112 0.34 24.51 5.72
CA ASP A 112 -0.07 24.16 4.36
C ASP A 112 -1.49 24.68 4.07
N ILE A 113 -1.57 25.72 3.23
CA ILE A 113 -2.81 26.44 2.90
C ILE A 113 -3.91 25.49 2.40
N SER A 114 -3.56 24.50 1.58
CA SER A 114 -4.53 23.58 0.98
C SER A 114 -5.12 22.64 2.02
N LYS A 115 -4.28 22.11 2.90
CA LYS A 115 -4.70 21.25 4.01
C LYS A 115 -5.54 22.02 5.02
N MET A 116 -5.11 23.23 5.39
CA MET A 116 -5.81 24.08 6.35
C MET A 116 -7.17 24.51 5.85
N HIS A 117 -7.28 24.90 4.57
CA HIS A 117 -8.56 25.24 3.97
C HIS A 117 -9.56 24.08 4.07
N LYS A 118 -9.14 22.86 3.73
CA LYS A 118 -10.00 21.67 3.81
C LYS A 118 -10.43 21.39 5.26
N PHE A 119 -9.49 21.40 6.19
CA PHE A 119 -9.77 21.10 7.60
C PHE A 119 -10.69 22.14 8.24
N LEU A 120 -10.41 23.44 8.05
CA LEU A 120 -11.25 24.50 8.61
C LEU A 120 -12.62 24.56 7.94
N SER A 121 -12.71 24.29 6.63
CA SER A 121 -14.00 24.17 5.95
C SER A 121 -14.83 22.99 6.49
N PHE A 122 -14.19 21.92 6.93
CA PHE A 122 -14.85 20.79 7.58
C PHE A 122 -15.31 21.16 9.00
N LEU A 123 -14.42 21.74 9.81
CA LEU A 123 -14.69 22.09 11.22
C LEU A 123 -15.77 23.16 11.35
N PHE A 124 -15.74 24.22 10.53
CA PHE A 124 -16.71 25.33 10.58
C PHE A 124 -17.97 25.08 9.71
N SER A 125 -18.16 23.86 9.21
CA SER A 125 -19.40 23.49 8.52
C SER A 125 -20.54 23.41 9.53
N MET A 126 -21.59 24.21 9.31
CA MET A 126 -22.75 24.26 10.19
C MET A 126 -23.38 22.88 10.39
N TYR A 127 -23.52 22.12 9.30
CA TYR A 127 -24.09 20.78 9.35
C TYR A 127 -23.25 19.86 10.25
N ASN A 128 -21.91 19.86 10.09
CA ASN A 128 -21.03 19.00 10.89
C ASN A 128 -21.04 19.38 12.37
N LEU A 129 -21.01 20.70 12.67
CA LEU A 129 -21.01 21.22 14.03
C LEU A 129 -22.29 20.86 14.79
N THR A 130 -23.46 21.17 14.22
CA THR A 130 -24.75 21.06 14.94
C THR A 130 -25.35 19.65 14.92
N THR A 131 -24.82 18.74 14.10
CA THR A 131 -25.32 17.36 14.05
C THR A 131 -24.37 16.43 14.78
N TRP A 132 -23.32 16.00 14.10
CA TRP A 132 -22.47 14.92 14.55
C TRP A 132 -21.47 15.37 15.61
N ILE A 133 -20.76 16.50 15.40
CA ILE A 133 -19.74 16.98 16.37
C ILE A 133 -20.40 17.30 17.71
N GLN A 134 -21.51 18.04 17.71
CA GLN A 134 -22.26 18.34 18.94
C GLN A 134 -22.78 17.06 19.62
N SER A 135 -23.32 16.10 18.86
CA SER A 135 -23.79 14.82 19.40
C SER A 135 -22.69 14.03 20.10
N GLU A 136 -21.52 13.89 19.46
CA GLU A 136 -20.39 13.14 20.03
C GLU A 136 -19.74 13.86 21.21
N TRP A 137 -19.59 15.19 21.14
CA TRP A 137 -19.09 15.96 22.28
C TRP A 137 -20.05 15.88 23.48
N SER A 138 -21.36 15.83 23.23
CA SER A 138 -22.38 15.67 24.28
C SER A 138 -22.39 14.28 24.93
N GLN A 139 -21.68 13.29 24.37
CA GLN A 139 -21.45 12.01 25.04
C GLN A 139 -20.31 12.10 26.08
N ILE A 140 -19.39 13.06 25.89
CA ILE A 140 -18.21 13.24 26.75
C ILE A 140 -18.51 14.29 27.84
N TYR A 141 -19.20 15.37 27.47
CA TYR A 141 -19.55 16.50 28.33
C TYR A 141 -21.05 16.77 28.31
N ASP A 142 -21.55 17.56 29.27
CA ASP A 142 -22.96 17.94 29.31
C ASP A 142 -23.36 18.71 28.04
N ALA A 143 -24.50 18.35 27.45
CA ALA A 143 -24.98 18.89 26.18
C ALA A 143 -25.15 20.42 26.25
N ALA A 144 -25.66 20.93 27.37
CA ALA A 144 -25.83 22.37 27.59
C ALA A 144 -24.47 23.11 27.62
N TYR A 145 -23.46 22.49 28.23
CA TYR A 145 -22.10 23.03 28.29
C TYR A 145 -21.46 23.05 26.90
N VAL A 146 -21.56 21.95 26.15
CA VAL A 146 -21.02 21.82 24.78
C VAL A 146 -21.63 22.86 23.84
N GLU A 147 -22.96 23.02 23.90
CA GLU A 147 -23.67 23.98 23.06
C GLU A 147 -23.25 25.42 23.38
N GLN A 148 -23.23 25.79 24.65
CA GLN A 148 -22.95 27.16 25.07
C GLN A 148 -21.48 27.56 24.91
N ASN A 149 -20.56 26.69 25.29
CA ASN A 149 -19.14 27.05 25.38
C ASN A 149 -18.35 26.72 24.10
N TRP A 150 -18.80 25.78 23.28
CA TRP A 150 -18.04 25.37 22.09
C TRP A 150 -18.80 25.62 20.79
N ILE A 151 -20.03 25.12 20.66
CA ILE A 151 -20.77 25.22 19.40
C ILE A 151 -21.15 26.66 19.08
N LEU A 152 -21.75 27.39 20.02
CA LEU A 152 -22.17 28.78 19.81
C LEU A 152 -20.99 29.71 19.47
N PRO A 153 -19.84 29.67 20.19
CA PRO A 153 -18.64 30.43 19.81
C PRO A 153 -18.13 30.10 18.41
N LEU A 154 -18.04 28.82 18.04
CA LEU A 154 -17.59 28.41 16.71
C LEU A 154 -18.53 28.94 15.61
N LEU A 155 -19.84 28.86 15.82
CA LEU A 155 -20.83 29.41 14.89
C LEU A 155 -20.75 30.94 14.79
N ARG A 156 -20.46 31.63 15.90
CA ARG A 156 -20.24 33.09 15.92
C ARG A 156 -19.00 33.51 15.12
N TRP A 157 -17.93 32.72 15.18
CA TRP A 157 -16.69 32.99 14.44
C TRP A 157 -16.75 32.60 12.97
N ARG A 158 -17.66 31.71 12.60
CA ARG A 158 -17.86 31.22 11.23
C ARG A 158 -17.77 32.29 10.12
N PRO A 159 -18.55 33.39 10.13
CA PRO A 159 -18.48 34.36 9.03
C PRO A 159 -17.09 34.98 8.83
N LYS A 160 -16.34 35.16 9.92
CA LYS A 160 -14.96 35.67 9.87
C LYS A 160 -13.96 34.61 9.40
N VAL A 161 -14.21 33.35 9.75
CA VAL A 161 -13.41 32.22 9.27
C VAL A 161 -13.69 31.93 7.80
N ASP A 162 -14.93 32.12 7.33
CA ASP A 162 -15.28 32.00 5.91
C ASP A 162 -14.53 33.03 5.05
N GLU A 163 -14.40 34.27 5.53
CA GLU A 163 -13.54 35.28 4.87
C GLU A 163 -12.08 34.83 4.81
N LEU A 164 -11.56 34.22 5.88
CA LEU A 164 -10.22 33.65 5.89
C LEU A 164 -10.10 32.48 4.90
N LEU A 165 -11.09 31.59 4.83
CA LEU A 165 -11.13 30.47 3.88
C LEU A 165 -11.12 30.98 2.44
N ASP A 166 -11.90 32.01 2.13
CA ASP A 166 -11.89 32.64 0.82
C ASP A 166 -10.53 33.25 0.48
N GLN A 167 -9.87 33.91 1.43
CA GLN A 167 -8.49 34.39 1.25
C GLN A 167 -7.52 33.23 0.95
N LEU A 168 -7.59 32.14 1.73
CA LEU A 168 -6.74 30.96 1.54
C LEU A 168 -6.99 30.30 0.18
N ARG A 169 -8.26 30.21 -0.25
CA ARG A 169 -8.64 29.69 -1.56
C ARG A 169 -8.04 30.52 -2.69
N ARG A 170 -8.12 31.86 -2.60
CA ARG A 170 -7.55 32.78 -3.60
C ARG A 170 -6.03 32.69 -3.70
N ILE A 171 -5.35 32.47 -2.56
CA ILE A 171 -3.89 32.27 -2.53
C ILE A 171 -3.53 30.90 -3.14
N SER A 172 -4.28 29.86 -2.77
CA SER A 172 -4.11 28.48 -3.26
C SER A 172 -4.32 28.34 -4.77
N SER A 173 -5.35 29.00 -5.33
CA SER A 173 -5.67 28.92 -6.76
C SER A 173 -4.66 29.63 -7.66
N GLY A 174 -3.68 30.33 -7.07
CA GLY A 174 -2.87 31.30 -7.77
C GLY A 174 -3.76 32.46 -8.19
N SER A 175 -3.41 33.68 -7.81
CA SER A 175 -3.97 34.86 -8.44
C SER A 175 -3.56 34.87 -9.91
N VAL A 176 -4.29 34.15 -10.76
CA VAL A 176 -4.42 34.51 -12.17
C VAL A 176 -5.22 35.81 -12.16
N LEU A 177 -4.52 36.92 -11.94
CA LEU A 177 -4.98 38.20 -12.45
C LEU A 177 -5.25 37.91 -13.93
N LYS A 178 -6.52 37.89 -14.33
CA LYS A 178 -6.89 37.94 -15.74
C LYS A 178 -6.14 39.14 -16.30
N LYS A 179 -5.04 38.90 -17.04
CA LYS A 179 -4.37 39.97 -17.78
C LYS A 179 -5.46 40.64 -18.60
N THR A 180 -5.65 41.94 -18.38
CA THR A 180 -6.51 42.75 -19.23
C THR A 180 -6.09 42.51 -20.68
N PRO A 181 -7.03 42.18 -21.59
CA PRO A 181 -6.66 41.87 -22.97
C PRO A 181 -5.94 43.09 -23.56
N ALA A 182 -4.71 42.89 -24.00
CA ALA A 182 -3.98 43.92 -24.72
C ALA A 182 -4.78 44.30 -25.97
N ASN A 183 -4.97 45.60 -26.22
CA ASN A 183 -5.69 46.08 -27.40
C ASN A 183 -5.03 45.51 -28.67
N HIS A 184 -5.75 44.67 -29.41
CA HIS A 184 -5.29 44.10 -30.67
C HIS A 184 -5.57 45.07 -31.83
N THR A 185 -4.59 45.24 -32.72
CA THR A 185 -4.71 46.04 -33.95
C THR A 185 -5.73 45.39 -34.89
N ARG A 186 -6.76 46.14 -35.31
CA ARG A 186 -7.79 45.64 -36.23
C ARG A 186 -7.35 45.80 -37.69
N PRO A 187 -7.45 44.77 -38.54
CA PRO A 187 -7.20 44.90 -39.97
C PRO A 187 -8.22 45.82 -40.62
N LYS A 188 -7.76 46.72 -41.49
CA LYS A 188 -8.61 47.61 -42.30
C LYS A 188 -8.87 46.94 -43.65
N GLU A 189 -10.13 46.78 -44.02
CA GLU A 189 -10.50 46.17 -45.29
C GLU A 189 -10.03 47.03 -46.48
N PHE A 190 -9.52 46.39 -47.52
CA PHE A 190 -9.06 47.04 -48.75
C PHE A 190 -10.24 47.29 -49.71
N ALA A 191 -10.19 48.39 -50.47
CA ALA A 191 -11.20 48.67 -51.47
C ALA A 191 -11.04 47.75 -52.69
N LEU A 192 -12.08 46.99 -53.02
CA LEU A 192 -12.15 46.13 -54.21
C LEU A 192 -12.27 46.97 -55.49
N THR A 193 -11.15 47.27 -56.13
CA THR A 193 -11.13 47.69 -57.55
C THR A 193 -10.88 46.47 -58.43
N LYS A 194 -11.73 46.28 -59.46
CA LYS A 194 -11.57 45.18 -60.43
C LYS A 194 -10.30 45.41 -61.25
N PRO A 195 -9.31 44.50 -61.23
CA PRO A 195 -8.10 44.68 -62.02
C PRO A 195 -8.34 44.31 -63.49
N LYS A 196 -7.72 45.05 -64.41
CA LYS A 196 -7.61 44.67 -65.83
C LYS A 196 -6.89 43.31 -65.94
N PRO A 197 -7.26 42.44 -66.92
CA PRO A 197 -6.57 41.17 -67.13
C PRO A 197 -5.10 41.42 -67.49
N ARG A 198 -4.19 40.83 -66.70
CA ARG A 198 -2.75 40.85 -66.97
C ARG A 198 -2.39 39.75 -67.98
N PRO A 199 -1.52 40.01 -68.97
CA PRO A 199 -0.94 38.97 -69.80
C PRO A 199 -0.09 38.02 -68.95
N LEU A 200 0.02 36.77 -69.39
CA LEU A 200 0.75 35.72 -68.66
C LEU A 200 2.23 36.11 -68.48
N PRO A 201 2.80 36.02 -67.26
CA PRO A 201 4.21 36.27 -67.04
C PRO A 201 5.04 35.13 -67.61
N VAL A 202 6.16 35.48 -68.26
CA VAL A 202 7.24 34.53 -68.58
C VAL A 202 7.74 33.92 -67.26
N PRO A 203 7.95 32.59 -67.17
CA PRO A 203 8.39 31.98 -65.92
C PRO A 203 9.74 32.54 -65.50
N GLU A 204 9.78 33.11 -64.30
CA GLU A 204 11.02 33.52 -63.64
C GLU A 204 11.84 32.28 -63.29
N PRO A 205 13.15 32.25 -63.60
CA PRO A 205 14.01 31.15 -63.16
C PRO A 205 14.01 31.13 -61.63
N ILE A 206 13.74 29.95 -61.05
CA ILE A 206 13.71 29.75 -59.60
C ILE A 206 15.05 30.21 -59.02
N PRO A 207 15.07 31.14 -58.05
CA PRO A 207 16.30 31.52 -57.37
C PRO A 207 16.92 30.26 -56.76
N THR A 208 18.16 29.93 -57.16
CA THR A 208 18.90 28.84 -56.55
C THR A 208 19.08 29.18 -55.07
N GLN A 209 18.44 28.40 -54.19
CA GLN A 209 18.60 28.55 -52.75
C GLN A 209 20.09 28.39 -52.42
N GLN A 210 20.67 29.38 -51.73
CA GLN A 210 21.99 29.20 -51.14
C GLN A 210 21.91 28.00 -50.20
N THR A 211 22.79 27.02 -50.41
CA THR A 211 22.87 25.85 -49.53
C THR A 211 23.07 26.33 -48.10
N HIS A 212 22.21 25.86 -47.19
CA HIS A 212 22.30 26.21 -45.78
C HIS A 212 23.69 25.86 -45.25
N GLN A 213 24.29 26.77 -44.47
CA GLN A 213 25.52 26.44 -43.75
C GLN A 213 25.26 25.22 -42.86
N PRO A 214 26.13 24.19 -42.88
CA PRO A 214 25.93 23.02 -42.05
C PRO A 214 25.86 23.45 -40.59
N VAL A 215 24.86 22.90 -39.88
CA VAL A 215 24.66 23.16 -38.46
C VAL A 215 25.97 22.88 -37.72
N LYS A 216 26.42 23.83 -36.88
CA LYS A 216 27.67 23.68 -36.13
C LYS A 216 27.64 22.35 -35.37
N PRO A 217 28.68 21.48 -35.48
CA PRO A 217 28.70 20.17 -34.83
C PRO A 217 28.69 20.24 -33.30
N SER A 218 28.82 21.44 -32.72
CA SER A 218 28.70 21.70 -31.28
C SER A 218 27.30 21.47 -30.71
N ILE A 219 26.23 21.50 -31.54
CA ILE A 219 24.85 21.32 -31.06
C ILE A 219 24.54 19.86 -30.71
N PHE A 220 25.26 18.91 -31.31
CA PHE A 220 25.09 17.47 -31.10
C PHE A 220 26.04 16.87 -30.05
N LYS A 221 26.80 17.70 -29.33
CA LYS A 221 27.67 17.21 -28.26
C LYS A 221 26.83 16.95 -27.00
N PRO A 222 26.91 15.74 -26.40
CA PRO A 222 26.21 15.49 -25.15
C PRO A 222 26.70 16.45 -24.05
N PRO A 223 25.80 16.85 -23.13
CA PRO A 223 26.14 17.72 -22.02
C PRO A 223 27.27 17.13 -21.16
N LYS A 224 28.11 17.99 -20.59
CA LYS A 224 29.30 17.59 -19.80
C LYS A 224 28.91 16.70 -18.61
N GLU A 225 27.71 16.91 -18.06
CA GLU A 225 27.13 16.14 -16.97
C GLU A 225 27.00 14.65 -17.34
N GLN A 226 26.71 14.31 -18.60
CA GLN A 226 26.58 12.90 -19.02
C GLN A 226 27.94 12.18 -18.98
N GLN A 227 29.01 12.84 -19.40
CA GLN A 227 30.37 12.28 -19.33
C GLN A 227 30.80 12.05 -17.87
N ILE A 228 30.49 13.00 -16.97
CA ILE A 228 30.76 12.87 -15.54
C ILE A 228 30.00 11.67 -14.93
N LEU A 229 28.73 11.48 -15.31
CA LEU A 229 27.93 10.35 -14.84
C LEU A 229 28.47 9.00 -15.33
N GLU A 230 28.97 8.92 -16.56
CA GLU A 230 29.59 7.70 -17.09
C GLU A 230 30.88 7.36 -16.36
N GLU A 231 31.74 8.35 -16.09
CA GLU A 231 32.95 8.15 -15.29
C GLU A 231 32.64 7.68 -13.86
N LEU A 232 31.62 8.26 -13.22
CA LEU A 232 31.18 7.84 -11.89
C LEU A 232 30.64 6.41 -11.90
N ARG A 233 29.86 6.03 -12.94
CA ARG A 233 29.37 4.65 -13.11
C ARG A 233 30.53 3.66 -13.27
N GLN A 234 31.54 4.00 -14.08
CA GLN A 234 32.71 3.14 -14.26
C GLN A 234 33.53 3.01 -12.97
N LYS A 235 33.79 4.11 -12.26
CA LYS A 235 34.48 4.11 -10.96
C LYS A 235 33.71 3.29 -9.92
N ASN A 236 32.39 3.42 -9.86
CA ASN A 236 31.55 2.64 -8.96
C ASN A 236 31.56 1.15 -9.31
N ARG A 237 31.53 0.79 -10.60
CA ARG A 237 31.66 -0.59 -11.06
C ARG A 237 33.01 -1.20 -10.64
N GLN A 238 34.11 -0.46 -10.81
CA GLN A 238 35.44 -0.92 -10.39
C GLN A 238 35.52 -1.08 -8.86
N LYS A 239 34.98 -0.13 -8.08
CA LYS A 239 34.92 -0.25 -6.62
C LYS A 239 34.11 -1.47 -6.19
N ALA A 240 32.93 -1.69 -6.78
CA ALA A 240 32.10 -2.84 -6.48
C ALA A 240 32.81 -4.17 -6.80
N GLN A 241 33.54 -4.23 -7.93
CA GLN A 241 34.34 -5.40 -8.28
C GLN A 241 35.48 -5.66 -7.28
N ARG A 242 36.17 -4.61 -6.82
CA ARG A 242 37.23 -4.75 -5.79
C ARG A 242 36.66 -5.25 -4.48
N VAL A 243 35.55 -4.66 -4.01
CA VAL A 243 34.85 -5.09 -2.79
C VAL A 243 34.40 -6.55 -2.91
N LEU A 244 33.85 -6.96 -4.05
CA LEU A 244 33.47 -8.35 -4.30
C LEU A 244 34.68 -9.28 -4.23
N TYR A 245 35.81 -8.89 -4.84
CA TYR A 245 37.04 -9.68 -4.80
C TYR A 245 37.60 -9.80 -3.39
N GLU A 246 37.68 -8.70 -2.65
CA GLU A 246 38.11 -8.67 -1.25
C GLU A 246 37.20 -9.54 -0.37
N ALA A 247 35.89 -9.43 -0.51
CA ALA A 247 34.92 -10.25 0.21
C ALA A 247 35.07 -11.74 -0.11
N ASN A 248 35.31 -12.11 -1.37
CA ASN A 248 35.57 -13.49 -1.76
C ASN A 248 36.91 -14.03 -1.22
N MET A 249 37.95 -13.20 -1.13
CA MET A 249 39.24 -13.58 -0.52
C MET A 249 39.15 -13.73 0.99
N GLN A 250 38.38 -12.87 1.65
CA GLN A 250 38.18 -12.89 3.10
C GLN A 250 37.03 -13.82 3.55
N GLN A 251 36.39 -14.52 2.60
CA GLN A 251 35.26 -15.39 2.89
C GLN A 251 35.67 -16.60 3.75
N PHE A 252 35.00 -16.78 4.89
CA PHE A 252 35.17 -17.95 5.75
C PHE A 252 34.78 -19.25 5.04
N LYS A 253 35.44 -20.36 5.38
CA LYS A 253 35.21 -21.69 4.78
C LYS A 253 33.73 -22.14 4.83
N CYS A 254 32.98 -21.73 5.84
CA CYS A 254 31.57 -22.05 6.02
C CYS A 254 30.61 -21.32 5.05
N ALA A 255 31.05 -20.22 4.43
CA ALA A 255 30.23 -19.45 3.48
C ALA A 255 30.42 -19.92 2.02
N LYS A 256 31.39 -20.81 1.74
CA LYS A 256 31.56 -21.40 0.41
C LYS A 256 30.45 -22.43 0.16
N PRO A 257 29.63 -22.28 -0.90
CA PRO A 257 28.55 -23.23 -1.20
C PRO A 257 29.07 -24.57 -1.76
N GLN A 258 30.30 -24.59 -2.29
CA GLN A 258 30.96 -25.79 -2.78
C GLN A 258 31.24 -26.76 -1.64
N LYS A 259 30.80 -28.01 -1.81
CA LYS A 259 31.04 -29.07 -0.84
C LYS A 259 32.42 -29.68 -1.09
N SER A 260 32.96 -30.41 -0.11
CA SER A 260 34.21 -31.13 -0.35
C SER A 260 34.00 -32.23 -1.38
N GLU A 261 35.01 -32.57 -2.18
CA GLU A 261 34.92 -33.64 -3.18
C GLU A 261 34.41 -34.97 -2.59
N ARG A 262 34.79 -35.27 -1.35
CA ARG A 262 34.30 -36.47 -0.63
C ARG A 262 32.80 -36.37 -0.37
N THR A 263 32.31 -35.21 0.06
CA THR A 263 30.88 -34.98 0.29
C THR A 263 30.10 -35.03 -1.02
N GLU A 264 30.63 -34.50 -2.12
CA GLU A 264 30.01 -34.57 -3.44
C GLU A 264 29.90 -36.01 -3.94
N LYS A 265 30.96 -36.82 -3.77
CA LYS A 265 30.94 -38.26 -4.08
C LYS A 265 29.94 -39.04 -3.23
N VAL A 266 29.79 -38.70 -1.95
CA VAL A 266 28.78 -39.34 -1.08
C VAL A 266 27.37 -38.94 -1.51
N ILE A 267 27.14 -37.67 -1.86
CA ILE A 267 25.85 -37.21 -2.38
C ILE A 267 25.52 -37.89 -3.71
N SER A 268 26.49 -38.06 -4.62
CA SER A 268 26.26 -38.78 -5.88
C SER A 268 25.90 -40.24 -5.62
N GLN A 269 26.62 -40.93 -4.71
CA GLN A 269 26.31 -42.31 -4.32
C GLN A 269 24.92 -42.44 -3.68
N ILE A 270 24.50 -41.49 -2.84
CA ILE A 270 23.16 -41.48 -2.24
C ILE A 270 22.09 -41.29 -3.32
N LYS A 271 22.31 -40.37 -4.26
CA LYS A 271 21.38 -40.16 -5.39
C LYS A 271 21.28 -41.42 -6.26
N GLU A 272 22.41 -42.03 -6.59
CA GLU A 272 22.46 -43.29 -7.35
C GLU A 272 21.74 -44.43 -6.59
N ALA A 273 21.91 -44.52 -5.27
CA ALA A 273 21.21 -45.50 -4.45
C ALA A 273 19.69 -45.25 -4.39
N GLN A 274 19.25 -44.00 -4.31
CA GLN A 274 17.84 -43.62 -4.37
C GLN A 274 17.24 -43.93 -5.74
N GLU A 275 17.93 -43.56 -6.82
CA GLU A 275 17.52 -43.89 -8.18
C GLU A 275 17.46 -45.41 -8.41
N ALA A 276 18.38 -46.18 -7.81
CA ALA A 276 18.35 -47.64 -7.87
C ALA A 276 17.15 -48.23 -7.11
N GLN A 277 16.75 -47.66 -5.97
CA GLN A 277 15.56 -48.07 -5.23
C GLN A 277 14.25 -47.71 -5.95
N LEU A 278 14.24 -46.61 -6.72
CA LEU A 278 13.10 -46.17 -7.53
C LEU A 278 12.89 -47.02 -8.80
N LYS A 279 13.82 -47.92 -9.14
CA LYS A 279 13.69 -48.87 -10.27
C LYS A 279 12.86 -50.12 -9.93
N PHE A 280 11.83 -50.00 -9.10
CA PHE A 280 11.00 -51.13 -8.68
C PHE A 280 10.14 -51.70 -9.84
N ASP A 281 9.82 -50.87 -10.84
CA ASP A 281 9.11 -51.25 -12.07
C ASP A 281 9.96 -51.04 -13.34
N ALA A 282 11.27 -51.31 -13.26
CA ALA A 282 12.13 -51.26 -14.45
C ALA A 282 11.78 -52.43 -15.37
N VAL A 283 10.84 -52.20 -16.31
CA VAL A 283 10.60 -53.10 -17.44
C VAL A 283 11.93 -53.30 -18.14
N PHE A 284 12.45 -54.53 -18.13
CA PHE A 284 13.59 -54.92 -18.95
C PHE A 284 13.14 -54.92 -20.42
N THR A 285 13.13 -53.74 -21.03
CA THR A 285 13.10 -53.65 -22.47
C THR A 285 14.44 -54.19 -22.95
N SER A 286 14.45 -55.38 -23.57
CA SER A 286 15.57 -55.83 -24.38
C SER A 286 15.94 -54.65 -25.26
N GLY A 287 17.16 -54.12 -25.07
CA GLY A 287 17.57 -52.83 -25.61
C GLY A 287 17.02 -52.64 -27.02
N THR A 288 16.33 -51.51 -27.23
CA THR A 288 15.87 -51.13 -28.56
C THR A 288 17.02 -51.34 -29.55
N PRO A 289 16.79 -51.99 -30.70
CA PRO A 289 17.84 -52.23 -31.68
C PRO A 289 18.59 -50.93 -31.96
N ALA A 290 19.90 -51.04 -32.19
CA ALA A 290 20.86 -49.95 -32.35
C ALA A 290 20.65 -49.12 -33.65
N THR A 291 19.41 -48.73 -33.92
CA THR A 291 18.98 -47.85 -35.02
C THR A 291 18.25 -46.62 -34.50
N HIS A 292 17.96 -46.51 -33.21
CA HIS A 292 17.52 -45.26 -32.60
C HIS A 292 18.70 -44.60 -31.88
N LYS A 293 19.54 -43.91 -32.68
CA LYS A 293 20.08 -42.62 -32.23
C LYS A 293 18.93 -41.87 -31.56
N VAL A 294 19.19 -41.09 -30.51
CA VAL A 294 18.24 -40.07 -30.06
C VAL A 294 17.99 -39.19 -31.26
N ASN A 295 16.94 -39.58 -31.97
CA ASN A 295 16.37 -38.91 -33.08
C ASN A 295 15.68 -37.73 -32.39
N SER A 296 16.48 -36.70 -32.09
CA SER A 296 16.10 -35.33 -32.42
C SER A 296 15.90 -35.26 -33.94
N LEU A 297 15.05 -36.14 -34.48
CA LEU A 297 14.33 -35.84 -35.68
C LEU A 297 13.53 -34.62 -35.26
N PRO A 298 13.63 -33.48 -35.96
CA PRO A 298 12.66 -32.44 -35.76
C PRO A 298 11.31 -33.13 -35.90
N ILE A 299 10.54 -33.20 -34.81
CA ILE A 299 9.15 -33.63 -34.88
C ILE A 299 8.57 -32.59 -35.83
N ARG A 300 8.43 -32.95 -37.09
CA ARG A 300 7.80 -32.12 -38.11
C ARG A 300 6.33 -32.12 -37.70
N LEU A 301 6.00 -31.27 -36.73
CA LEU A 301 4.64 -31.02 -36.32
C LEU A 301 3.89 -30.73 -37.61
N ASN A 302 2.87 -31.53 -37.88
CA ASN A 302 2.03 -31.29 -39.04
C ASN A 302 1.50 -29.85 -38.89
N THR A 303 1.36 -29.10 -39.98
CA THR A 303 0.94 -27.69 -39.91
C THR A 303 -0.34 -27.55 -39.07
N THR A 304 -1.22 -28.54 -39.13
CA THR A 304 -2.42 -28.67 -38.30
C THR A 304 -2.14 -28.74 -36.79
N THR A 305 -1.09 -29.44 -36.36
CA THR A 305 -0.71 -29.53 -34.93
C THR A 305 -0.20 -28.19 -34.43
N ILE A 306 0.66 -27.52 -35.21
CA ILE A 306 1.16 -26.17 -34.89
C ILE A 306 0.00 -25.18 -34.78
N LEU A 307 -0.96 -25.24 -35.72
CA LEU A 307 -2.13 -24.36 -35.70
C LEU A 307 -3.06 -24.63 -34.52
N ARG A 308 -3.20 -25.89 -34.08
CA ARG A 308 -4.00 -26.24 -32.89
C ARG A 308 -3.34 -25.75 -31.61
N GLU A 309 -2.04 -25.95 -31.47
CA GLU A 309 -1.27 -25.44 -30.33
C GLU A 309 -1.27 -23.91 -30.31
N GLY A 310 -1.09 -23.28 -31.46
CA GLY A 310 -1.17 -21.83 -31.61
C GLY A 310 -2.57 -21.28 -31.30
N ALA A 311 -3.63 -21.94 -31.74
CA ALA A 311 -5.01 -21.56 -31.40
C ALA A 311 -5.29 -21.69 -29.90
N LEU A 312 -4.78 -22.75 -29.25
CA LEU A 312 -4.91 -22.94 -27.82
C LEU A 312 -4.16 -21.84 -27.05
N TYR A 313 -2.92 -21.55 -27.46
CA TYR A 313 -2.11 -20.49 -26.86
C TYR A 313 -2.74 -19.10 -27.04
N ASN A 314 -3.24 -18.79 -28.25
CA ASN A 314 -3.91 -17.52 -28.52
C ASN A 314 -5.17 -17.37 -27.66
N LYS A 315 -5.95 -18.44 -27.50
CA LYS A 315 -7.12 -18.44 -26.63
C LYS A 315 -6.76 -18.17 -25.17
N GLN A 316 -5.70 -18.80 -24.66
CA GLN A 316 -5.20 -18.52 -23.31
C GLN A 316 -4.72 -17.07 -23.17
N LEU A 317 -4.05 -16.53 -24.18
CA LEU A 317 -3.60 -15.15 -24.20
C LEU A 317 -4.78 -14.17 -24.18
N GLU A 318 -5.83 -14.43 -24.95
CA GLU A 318 -7.06 -13.64 -24.97
C GLU A 318 -7.78 -13.67 -23.62
N GLU A 319 -7.86 -14.85 -22.98
CA GLU A 319 -8.43 -15.01 -21.64
C GLU A 319 -7.65 -14.20 -20.58
N GLU A 320 -6.31 -14.22 -20.63
CA GLU A 320 -5.47 -13.43 -19.72
C GLU A 320 -5.54 -11.92 -20.02
N LEU A 321 -5.61 -11.51 -21.28
CA LEU A 321 -5.81 -10.10 -21.66
C LEU A 321 -7.15 -9.58 -21.14
N HIS A 322 -8.23 -10.35 -21.34
CA HIS A 322 -9.55 -9.98 -20.85
C HIS A 322 -9.58 -9.90 -19.31
N ARG A 323 -8.90 -10.83 -18.62
CA ARG A 323 -8.73 -10.78 -17.16
C ARG A 323 -8.03 -9.49 -16.72
N LEU A 324 -6.97 -9.08 -17.40
CA LEU A 324 -6.25 -7.84 -17.09
C LEU A 324 -7.12 -6.61 -17.36
N GLU A 325 -7.90 -6.59 -18.45
CA GLU A 325 -8.84 -5.52 -18.78
C GLU A 325 -9.90 -5.35 -17.69
N CYS A 326 -10.54 -6.44 -17.25
CA CYS A 326 -11.50 -6.39 -16.14
C CYS A 326 -10.89 -5.85 -14.84
N VAL A 327 -9.62 -6.15 -14.55
CA VAL A 327 -8.92 -5.61 -13.37
C VAL A 327 -8.64 -4.11 -13.53
N VAL A 328 -8.28 -3.67 -14.74
CA VAL A 328 -8.06 -2.24 -15.07
C VAL A 328 -9.35 -1.43 -14.95
N GLU A 329 -10.49 -2.03 -15.32
CA GLU A 329 -11.83 -1.43 -15.16
C GLU A 329 -12.32 -1.41 -13.69
N GLY A 330 -11.55 -2.01 -12.76
CA GLY A 330 -11.86 -2.04 -11.33
C GLY A 330 -12.60 -3.29 -10.85
N GLY A 331 -12.70 -4.33 -11.69
CA GLY A 331 -13.18 -5.65 -11.30
C GLY A 331 -12.23 -6.36 -10.34
N SER A 332 -12.77 -7.24 -9.50
CA SER A 332 -11.98 -8.07 -8.58
C SER A 332 -11.57 -9.38 -9.25
N GLU A 333 -10.36 -9.86 -8.98
CA GLU A 333 -9.85 -11.10 -9.56
C GLU A 333 -10.53 -12.34 -8.91
N PRO A 334 -11.31 -13.15 -9.65
CA PRO A 334 -12.05 -14.27 -9.08
C PRO A 334 -11.17 -15.50 -8.75
N SER A 335 -9.86 -15.45 -9.03
CA SER A 335 -8.96 -16.61 -8.90
C SER A 335 -8.85 -17.14 -7.46
N GLY A 336 -9.01 -16.26 -6.46
CA GLY A 336 -9.05 -16.64 -5.05
C GLY A 336 -10.32 -17.42 -4.71
N PHE A 337 -11.48 -16.95 -5.20
CA PHE A 337 -12.77 -17.60 -5.00
C PHE A 337 -12.83 -18.97 -5.67
N LEU A 338 -12.34 -19.10 -6.91
CA LEU A 338 -12.32 -20.37 -7.63
C LEU A 338 -11.41 -21.41 -6.98
N ARG A 339 -10.21 -20.98 -6.53
CA ARG A 339 -9.31 -21.85 -5.76
C ARG A 339 -9.95 -22.33 -4.46
N TRP A 340 -10.61 -21.43 -3.73
CA TRP A 340 -11.35 -21.78 -2.53
C TRP A 340 -12.49 -22.78 -2.81
N GLN A 341 -13.25 -22.56 -3.88
CA GLN A 341 -14.35 -23.46 -4.26
C GLN A 341 -13.86 -24.87 -4.63
N GLN A 342 -12.72 -24.96 -5.32
CA GLN A 342 -12.09 -26.24 -5.64
C GLN A 342 -11.59 -26.94 -4.37
N GLN A 343 -10.92 -26.21 -3.48
CA GLN A 343 -10.47 -26.74 -2.20
C GLN A 343 -11.62 -27.25 -1.32
N MET A 344 -12.78 -26.59 -1.34
CA MET A 344 -13.96 -27.03 -0.61
C MET A 344 -14.57 -28.32 -1.19
N ARG A 345 -14.55 -28.49 -2.52
CA ARG A 345 -14.96 -29.77 -3.15
C ARG A 345 -14.03 -30.90 -2.75
N GLU A 346 -12.72 -30.69 -2.87
CA GLU A 346 -11.71 -31.70 -2.50
C GLU A 346 -11.80 -32.07 -1.01
N ARG A 347 -12.02 -31.08 -0.13
CA ARG A 347 -12.23 -31.33 1.30
C ARG A 347 -13.50 -32.14 1.55
N GLY A 348 -14.60 -31.80 0.87
CA GLY A 348 -15.85 -32.56 0.98
C GLY A 348 -15.71 -34.01 0.53
N GLU A 349 -14.97 -34.26 -0.56
CA GLU A 349 -14.65 -35.62 -1.01
C GLU A 349 -13.81 -36.39 0.02
N GLN A 350 -12.79 -35.75 0.60
CA GLN A 350 -11.95 -36.35 1.65
C GLN A 350 -12.76 -36.68 2.91
N GLU A 351 -13.64 -35.79 3.35
CA GLU A 351 -14.51 -36.00 4.51
C GLU A 351 -15.50 -37.16 4.28
N GLN A 352 -16.03 -37.28 3.05
CA GLN A 352 -16.89 -38.41 2.69
C GLN A 352 -16.14 -39.74 2.73
N LEU A 353 -14.93 -39.80 2.17
CA LEU A 353 -14.08 -40.99 2.24
C LEU A 353 -13.73 -41.36 3.68
N ALA A 354 -13.34 -40.38 4.51
CA ALA A 354 -13.05 -40.58 5.92
C ALA A 354 -14.28 -41.09 6.71
N SER A 355 -15.48 -40.56 6.43
CA SER A 355 -16.74 -41.03 7.03
C SER A 355 -17.06 -42.48 6.68
N LEU A 356 -16.80 -42.89 5.42
CA LEU A 356 -16.99 -44.27 4.99
C LEU A 356 -15.99 -45.20 5.68
N GLU A 357 -14.73 -44.80 5.80
CA GLU A 357 -13.70 -45.55 6.52
C GLU A 357 -14.03 -45.69 8.01
N GLN A 358 -14.46 -44.61 8.67
CA GLN A 358 -14.88 -44.65 10.06
C GLN A 358 -16.04 -45.61 10.29
N ARG A 359 -17.06 -45.59 9.42
CA ARG A 359 -18.19 -46.53 9.49
C ARG A 359 -17.74 -47.98 9.32
N ARG A 360 -16.82 -48.24 8.38
CA ARG A 360 -16.24 -49.58 8.18
C ARG A 360 -15.52 -50.05 9.44
N LEU A 361 -14.68 -49.20 10.06
CA LEU A 361 -13.93 -49.52 11.27
C LEU A 361 -14.86 -49.76 12.47
N GLN A 362 -15.87 -48.90 12.66
CA GLN A 362 -16.89 -49.10 13.71
C GLN A 362 -17.64 -50.43 13.55
N GLY A 363 -17.99 -50.80 12.31
CA GLY A 363 -18.59 -52.10 12.02
C GLY A 363 -17.71 -53.28 12.41
N LEU A 364 -16.40 -53.20 12.15
CA LEU A 364 -15.42 -54.22 12.55
C LEU A 364 -15.28 -54.33 14.08
N ILE A 365 -15.22 -53.19 14.78
CA ILE A 365 -15.15 -53.15 16.24
C ILE A 365 -16.41 -53.75 16.86
N SER A 366 -17.59 -53.34 16.39
CA SER A 366 -18.88 -53.87 16.87
C SER A 366 -18.99 -55.39 16.67
N HIS A 367 -18.54 -55.91 15.52
CA HIS A 367 -18.50 -57.35 15.28
C HIS A 367 -17.55 -58.07 16.25
N GLN A 368 -16.37 -57.50 16.53
CA GLN A 368 -15.44 -58.07 17.51
C GLN A 368 -16.02 -58.04 18.94
N GLU A 369 -16.65 -56.95 19.34
CA GLU A 369 -17.33 -56.83 20.64
C GLU A 369 -18.46 -57.86 20.77
N ALA A 370 -19.27 -58.05 19.73
CA ALA A 370 -20.34 -59.05 19.72
C ALA A 370 -19.78 -60.49 19.83
N THR A 371 -18.68 -60.82 19.14
CA THR A 371 -18.05 -62.14 19.25
C THR A 371 -17.45 -62.36 20.64
N LEU A 372 -16.80 -61.35 21.23
CA LEU A 372 -16.32 -61.39 22.62
C LEU A 372 -17.46 -61.59 23.62
N LEU A 373 -18.55 -60.82 23.51
CA LEU A 373 -19.74 -60.96 24.38
C LEU A 373 -20.37 -62.35 24.26
N SER A 374 -20.52 -62.86 23.03
CA SER A 374 -21.05 -64.20 22.79
C SER A 374 -20.16 -65.28 23.42
N SER A 375 -18.84 -65.16 23.27
CA SER A 375 -17.88 -66.07 23.92
C SER A 375 -17.95 -66.02 25.44
N ALA A 376 -18.12 -64.83 26.03
CA ALA A 376 -18.25 -64.64 27.47
C ALA A 376 -19.52 -65.28 28.02
N ILE A 377 -20.66 -65.07 27.34
CA ILE A 377 -21.95 -65.70 27.68
C ILE A 377 -21.84 -67.23 27.61
N THR A 378 -21.18 -67.76 26.58
CA THR A 378 -20.97 -69.20 26.41
C THR A 378 -20.08 -69.77 27.52
N CYS A 379 -19.04 -69.05 27.93
CA CYS A 379 -18.20 -69.42 29.08
C CYS A 379 -18.98 -69.44 30.40
N ILE A 380 -19.84 -68.44 30.64
CA ILE A 380 -20.68 -68.36 31.84
C ILE A 380 -21.67 -69.53 31.89
N THR A 381 -22.34 -69.83 30.78
CA THR A 381 -23.30 -70.96 30.71
C THR A 381 -22.61 -72.31 30.91
N CYS A 382 -21.42 -72.53 30.32
CA CYS A 382 -20.60 -73.72 30.55
C CYS A 382 -20.17 -73.90 32.01
N ARG A 383 -19.74 -72.81 32.68
CA ARG A 383 -19.42 -72.83 34.13
C ARG A 383 -20.66 -73.12 34.99
N GLY A 384 -21.81 -72.54 34.63
CA GLY A 384 -23.10 -72.81 35.28
C GLY A 384 -23.57 -74.26 35.11
N ALA A 385 -23.39 -74.85 33.92
CA ALA A 385 -23.71 -76.25 33.68
C ALA A 385 -22.78 -77.22 34.44
N SER A 386 -21.48 -76.89 34.53
CA SER A 386 -20.48 -77.68 35.26
C SER A 386 -20.76 -77.71 36.77
N SER A 387 -21.15 -76.57 37.35
CA SER A 387 -21.53 -76.47 38.76
C SER A 387 -22.85 -77.18 39.07
N ARG A 388 -23.84 -77.13 38.17
CA ARG A 388 -25.07 -77.92 38.29
C ARG A 388 -24.83 -79.44 38.18
N ARG A 389 -23.92 -79.89 37.31
CA ARG A 389 -23.52 -81.31 37.22
C ARG A 389 -22.80 -81.80 38.48
N ARG A 390 -21.95 -80.98 39.11
CA ARG A 390 -21.30 -81.33 40.39
C ARG A 390 -22.31 -81.47 41.53
N ARG A 391 -23.31 -80.57 41.62
CA ARG A 391 -24.38 -80.65 42.63
C ARG A 391 -25.34 -81.83 42.47
N ARG A 392 -25.45 -82.44 41.29
CA ARG A 392 -26.29 -83.64 41.04
C ARG A 392 -25.57 -84.97 41.25
N ARG A 393 -24.24 -84.95 41.47
CA ARG A 393 -23.42 -86.14 41.76
C ARG A 393 -22.98 -86.23 43.22
N SER A 394 -23.39 -85.26 44.04
CA SER A 394 -23.35 -85.28 45.51
C SER A 394 -24.74 -85.69 45.99
#